data_AF-A0A939RVR2-F1
#
_entry.id   AF-A0A939RVR2-F1
#
_cell.length_a   1.000
_cell.length_b   1.000
_cell.length_c   1.000
_cell.angle_alpha   90.00
_cell.angle_beta   90.00
_cell.angle_gamma   90.00
#
_symmetry.space_group_name_H-M   'P 1'
#
loop_
_entity.id
_entity.type
_entity.pdbx_description
1 polymer ?
#
loop_
_entity_poly.entity_id
_entity_poly.type
_entity_poly.pdbx_seq_one_letter_code
_entity_poly.pdbx_strand_id
1 'polypeptide(L)'
;MVVNRVTRAPRAFTAAAVVTVALPLCLTACATAEDLGNRAAELRAANDSDLLAVPVERVYEVSSFELTEPQALSSLGEVAGSQLRHSGYVVLSDDVITEAELSFELVGVQSASFTLTEPTVIRRAEGETDPVYVAGDLTVGDREPYPATVKLTPTVIDEDALEFSLDFELPADLPFAENGLVPSEFSARIALTAEL
;
A
#
# COMPACT_ATOMS: atom_id res chain seq x y z
N MET A 1 -53.96 -28.15 40.20
CA MET A 1 -53.96 -29.63 40.21
C MET A 1 -52.71 -30.10 39.47
N VAL A 2 -51.96 -31.05 40.03
CA VAL A 2 -50.68 -31.54 39.49
C VAL A 2 -50.91 -32.80 38.66
N VAL A 3 -50.26 -32.95 37.49
CA VAL A 3 -49.61 -34.21 37.05
C VAL A 3 -48.38 -33.86 36.19
N ASN A 4 -47.29 -34.61 36.41
CA ASN A 4 -45.99 -34.52 35.75
C ASN A 4 -45.76 -35.79 34.88
N ARG A 5 -45.04 -35.72 33.75
CA ARG A 5 -44.49 -36.91 33.02
C ARG A 5 -43.39 -36.59 31.98
N VAL A 6 -42.13 -36.54 32.43
CA VAL A 6 -41.00 -37.46 32.08
C VAL A 6 -41.29 -38.41 30.88
N THR A 7 -40.47 -38.67 29.84
CA THR A 7 -39.01 -38.66 29.51
C THR A 7 -38.87 -38.53 27.96
N ARG A 8 -37.71 -38.37 27.27
CA ARG A 8 -36.47 -39.20 27.25
C ARG A 8 -35.40 -38.52 26.37
N ALA A 9 -34.12 -38.73 26.67
CA ALA A 9 -32.98 -38.24 25.86
C ALA A 9 -32.21 -39.37 25.16
N PRO A 10 -31.45 -39.04 24.10
CA PRO A 10 -30.11 -39.58 23.83
C PRO A 10 -29.10 -38.40 23.75
N ARG A 11 -27.92 -38.36 24.41
CA ARG A 11 -26.69 -39.18 24.21
C ARG A 11 -26.34 -39.36 22.72
N ALA A 12 -25.13 -39.12 22.21
CA ALA A 12 -23.87 -38.53 22.70
C ALA A 12 -23.05 -38.16 21.41
N PHE A 13 -21.88 -37.51 21.40
CA PHE A 13 -20.84 -37.22 22.39
C PHE A 13 -20.24 -35.81 22.18
N THR A 14 -19.34 -35.40 23.08
CA THR A 14 -18.35 -34.33 22.87
C THR A 14 -16.95 -34.95 22.79
N ALA A 15 -16.10 -34.43 21.91
CA ALA A 15 -14.67 -34.76 21.83
C ALA A 15 -13.85 -33.47 21.82
N ALA A 16 -13.70 -32.84 22.98
CA ALA A 16 -12.75 -31.76 23.19
C ALA A 16 -11.41 -32.36 23.64
N ALA A 17 -10.40 -32.31 22.77
CA ALA A 17 -9.06 -32.81 23.09
C ALA A 17 -8.33 -31.81 24.00
N VAL A 18 -8.42 -32.00 25.32
CA VAL A 18 -7.63 -31.24 26.29
C VAL A 18 -6.23 -31.85 26.39
N VAL A 19 -5.28 -31.29 25.62
CA VAL A 19 -3.87 -31.67 25.72
C VAL A 19 -3.33 -31.20 27.06
N THR A 20 -3.20 -32.13 28.00
CA THR A 20 -2.70 -31.85 29.36
C THR A 20 -1.19 -32.10 29.38
N VAL A 21 -0.38 -31.05 29.29
CA VAL A 21 1.08 -31.18 29.37
C VAL A 21 1.50 -31.37 30.82
N ALA A 22 1.77 -32.61 31.22
CA ALA A 22 2.37 -32.92 32.52
C ALA A 22 3.86 -32.54 32.49
N LEU A 23 4.23 -31.48 33.20
CA LEU A 23 5.62 -31.12 33.46
C LEU A 23 6.19 -32.04 34.56
N PRO A 24 7.17 -32.91 34.29
CA PRO A 24 7.84 -33.66 35.34
C PRO A 24 8.80 -32.72 36.07
N LEU A 25 8.44 -32.32 37.30
CA LEU A 25 9.32 -31.60 38.23
C LEU A 25 10.40 -32.55 38.77
N CYS A 26 11.33 -32.97 37.91
CA CYS A 26 12.54 -33.69 38.29
C CYS A 26 13.56 -32.69 38.85
N LEU A 27 13.41 -32.35 40.13
CA LEU A 27 14.48 -31.74 40.90
C LEU A 27 15.61 -32.77 41.15
N THR A 28 16.82 -32.25 41.33
CA THR A 28 18.09 -32.96 41.65
C THR A 28 18.78 -33.72 40.51
N ALA A 29 19.73 -33.04 39.87
CA ALA A 29 21.15 -33.43 39.89
C ALA A 29 22.01 -32.26 39.39
N CYS A 30 23.13 -31.97 40.05
CA CYS A 30 24.09 -31.00 39.55
C CYS A 30 24.84 -31.60 38.35
N ALA A 31 24.39 -31.29 37.14
CA ALA A 31 25.25 -31.39 35.97
C ALA A 31 26.33 -30.31 36.08
N THR A 32 27.60 -30.68 35.85
CA THR A 32 28.66 -29.71 35.65
C THR A 32 28.26 -28.76 34.52
N ALA A 33 28.39 -27.45 34.73
CA ALA A 33 28.33 -26.51 33.62
C ALA A 33 29.50 -26.83 32.69
N GLU A 34 29.24 -27.59 31.63
CA GLU A 34 30.17 -27.71 30.52
C GLU A 34 30.36 -26.31 29.95
N ASP A 35 31.62 -25.89 29.88
CA ASP A 35 32.02 -24.66 29.23
C ASP A 35 31.61 -24.75 27.75
N LEU A 36 30.45 -24.17 27.43
CA LEU A 36 29.99 -23.93 26.06
C LEU A 36 30.83 -22.81 25.46
N GLY A 37 32.14 -23.05 25.39
CA GLY A 37 33.15 -22.11 24.94
C GLY A 37 32.80 -21.61 23.55
N ASN A 38 32.32 -20.37 23.51
CA ASN A 38 32.16 -19.50 22.35
C ASN A 38 31.75 -20.21 21.05
N ARG A 39 30.66 -20.99 21.08
CA ARG A 39 29.90 -21.30 19.85
C ARG A 39 28.92 -20.17 19.51
N ALA A 40 29.47 -18.98 19.35
CA ALA A 40 28.86 -18.00 18.46
C ALA A 40 28.93 -18.61 17.06
N ALA A 41 27.83 -19.22 16.62
CA ALA A 41 27.67 -19.57 15.22
C ALA A 41 27.63 -18.25 14.44
N GLU A 42 28.73 -17.90 13.78
CA GLU A 42 28.75 -16.78 12.86
C GLU A 42 27.70 -17.04 11.78
N LEU A 43 26.59 -16.30 11.84
CA LEU A 43 25.58 -16.26 10.80
C LEU A 43 26.19 -15.57 9.58
N ARG A 44 26.97 -16.33 8.81
CA ARG A 44 27.47 -15.89 7.52
C ARG A 44 26.34 -16.00 6.52
N ALA A 45 25.98 -14.87 5.91
CA ALA A 45 25.16 -14.86 4.71
C ALA A 45 25.80 -15.81 3.67
N ALA A 46 24.98 -16.53 2.90
CA ALA A 46 25.50 -17.31 1.78
C ALA A 46 26.18 -16.37 0.77
N ASN A 47 27.17 -16.86 0.00
CA ASN A 47 27.91 -16.00 -0.93
C ASN A 47 27.02 -15.32 -2.00
N ASP A 48 25.85 -15.90 -2.27
CA ASP A 48 24.83 -15.39 -3.21
C ASP A 48 23.63 -14.75 -2.48
N SER A 49 23.81 -14.35 -1.21
CA SER A 49 22.73 -13.80 -0.37
C SER A 49 22.79 -12.28 -0.29
N ASP A 50 21.74 -11.66 -0.80
CA ASP A 50 21.55 -10.20 -0.90
C ASP A 50 21.34 -9.50 0.47
N LEU A 51 21.40 -10.23 1.58
CA LEU A 51 21.17 -9.73 2.95
C LEU A 51 22.15 -8.63 3.42
N LEU A 52 23.20 -8.36 2.64
CA LEU A 52 24.19 -7.31 2.89
C LEU A 52 24.37 -6.37 1.68
N ALA A 53 23.52 -6.48 0.66
CA ALA A 53 23.47 -5.47 -0.39
C ALA A 53 23.01 -4.14 0.21
N VAL A 54 23.53 -3.05 -0.35
CA VAL A 54 23.04 -1.71 -0.03
C VAL A 54 21.78 -1.50 -0.86
N PRO A 55 20.63 -1.15 -0.26
CA PRO A 55 19.40 -0.86 -0.99
C PRO A 55 19.65 0.13 -2.12
N VAL A 56 19.16 -0.18 -3.31
CA VAL A 56 19.33 0.69 -4.48
C VAL A 56 18.18 1.68 -4.51
N GLU A 57 18.42 2.87 -4.00
CA GLU A 57 17.50 4.00 -4.10
C GLU A 57 17.51 4.58 -5.52
N ARG A 58 16.33 4.81 -6.08
CA ARG A 58 16.11 5.41 -7.41
C ARG A 58 15.05 6.48 -7.33
N VAL A 59 15.32 7.63 -7.95
CA VAL A 59 14.36 8.72 -8.13
C VAL A 59 13.82 8.65 -9.55
N TYR A 60 12.49 8.71 -9.68
CA TYR A 60 11.79 8.76 -10.96
C TYR A 60 10.94 10.05 -11.02
N GLU A 61 11.18 10.91 -12.01
CA GLU A 61 10.40 12.11 -12.24
C GLU A 61 9.15 11.81 -13.10
N VAL A 62 8.04 12.50 -12.83
CA VAL A 62 6.80 12.34 -13.60
C VAL A 62 6.95 12.93 -15.01
N SER A 63 6.98 12.06 -16.01
CA SER A 63 7.14 12.44 -17.42
C SER A 63 5.79 12.64 -18.13
N SER A 64 4.77 11.84 -17.83
CA SER A 64 3.42 12.00 -18.36
C SER A 64 2.31 11.70 -17.35
N PHE A 65 1.14 12.31 -17.56
CA PHE A 65 -0.08 12.04 -16.84
C PHE A 65 -1.29 12.14 -17.79
N GLU A 66 -2.11 11.10 -17.85
CA GLU A 66 -3.25 10.98 -18.78
C GLU A 66 -4.52 10.53 -18.04
N LEU A 67 -5.59 11.32 -18.12
CA LEU A 67 -6.89 10.96 -17.54
C LEU A 67 -7.60 9.93 -18.42
N THR A 68 -7.89 8.75 -17.86
CA THR A 68 -8.37 7.58 -18.63
C THR A 68 -9.91 7.57 -18.80
N GLU A 69 -10.65 8.13 -17.84
CA GLU A 69 -12.12 8.24 -17.91
C GLU A 69 -12.62 9.70 -18.04
N PRO A 70 -12.66 10.29 -19.25
CA PRO A 70 -13.07 11.68 -19.46
C PRO A 70 -14.58 11.94 -19.33
N GLN A 71 -15.41 10.94 -19.03
CA GLN A 71 -16.85 11.15 -18.77
C GLN A 71 -17.06 12.06 -17.56
N ALA A 72 -16.21 11.88 -16.55
CA ALA A 72 -16.05 12.73 -15.37
C ALA A 72 -15.72 14.20 -15.69
N LEU A 73 -15.01 14.45 -16.79
CA LEU A 73 -14.56 15.78 -17.24
C LEU A 73 -15.50 16.38 -18.30
N SER A 74 -16.47 15.63 -18.81
CA SER A 74 -17.40 16.09 -19.83
C SER A 74 -18.31 17.22 -19.29
N SER A 75 -18.52 17.26 -17.98
CA SER A 75 -19.15 18.36 -17.24
C SER A 75 -18.23 19.59 -17.01
N LEU A 76 -16.91 19.43 -17.11
CA LEU A 76 -15.95 20.54 -17.11
C LEU A 76 -15.82 21.22 -18.50
N GLY A 77 -16.53 20.73 -19.52
CA GLY A 77 -16.99 21.47 -20.71
C GLY A 77 -15.95 22.21 -21.54
N GLU A 78 -15.53 21.64 -22.68
CA GLU A 78 -14.58 22.23 -23.67
C GLU A 78 -13.18 22.62 -23.14
N VAL A 79 -12.94 22.56 -21.82
CA VAL A 79 -11.61 22.69 -21.19
C VAL A 79 -10.68 21.51 -21.52
N ALA A 80 -11.17 20.48 -22.22
CA ALA A 80 -10.37 19.36 -22.74
C ALA A 80 -9.34 19.75 -23.85
N GLY A 81 -9.32 21.01 -24.28
CA GLY A 81 -8.22 21.61 -25.06
C GLY A 81 -7.17 22.36 -24.23
N SER A 82 -7.32 22.39 -22.90
CA SER A 82 -6.43 23.13 -21.99
C SER A 82 -5.22 22.30 -21.55
N GLN A 83 -4.16 23.01 -21.18
CA GLN A 83 -2.91 22.43 -20.73
C GLN A 83 -3.05 21.92 -19.29
N LEU A 84 -3.26 20.61 -19.13
CA LEU A 84 -2.96 19.94 -17.86
C LEU A 84 -1.45 20.06 -17.62
N ARG A 85 -1.07 20.60 -16.47
CA ARG A 85 0.33 20.65 -16.03
C ARG A 85 0.50 19.64 -14.91
N HIS A 86 1.50 18.80 -15.03
CA HIS A 86 1.90 17.82 -14.02
C HIS A 86 3.36 18.01 -13.64
N SER A 87 3.68 17.67 -12.40
CA SER A 87 5.05 17.60 -11.89
C SER A 87 5.06 16.69 -10.66
N GLY A 88 6.17 16.04 -10.38
CA GLY A 88 6.28 15.17 -9.22
C GLY A 88 7.43 14.18 -9.33
N TYR A 89 7.60 13.38 -8.30
CA TYR A 89 8.61 12.35 -8.22
C TYR A 89 8.14 11.15 -7.39
N VAL A 90 8.79 10.01 -7.61
CA VAL A 90 8.69 8.80 -6.78
C VAL A 90 10.11 8.37 -6.43
N VAL A 91 10.35 8.07 -5.15
CA VAL A 91 11.57 7.40 -4.69
C VAL A 91 11.24 5.93 -4.44
N LEU A 92 11.96 5.04 -5.11
CA LEU A 92 11.85 3.60 -4.97
C LEU A 92 13.14 3.05 -4.34
N SER A 93 12.99 2.21 -3.32
CA SER A 93 14.09 1.45 -2.71
C SER A 93 13.62 0.02 -2.47
N ASP A 94 14.30 -0.97 -3.07
CA ASP A 94 14.01 -2.40 -2.94
C ASP A 94 12.51 -2.78 -3.09
N ASP A 95 11.90 -2.36 -4.20
CA ASP A 95 10.45 -2.49 -4.51
C ASP A 95 9.51 -1.76 -3.51
N VAL A 96 10.01 -0.82 -2.69
CA VAL A 96 9.21 0.03 -1.78
C VAL A 96 9.21 1.48 -2.26
N ILE A 97 8.02 2.06 -2.44
CA ILE A 97 7.86 3.51 -2.56
C ILE A 97 8.14 4.10 -1.18
N THR A 98 9.28 4.79 -1.02
CA THR A 98 9.68 5.41 0.25
C THR A 98 9.20 6.85 0.36
N GLU A 99 9.17 7.56 -0.77
CA GLU A 99 8.64 8.93 -0.91
C GLU A 99 7.92 9.05 -2.24
N ALA A 100 6.87 9.88 -2.29
CA ALA A 100 6.27 10.33 -3.54
C ALA A 100 5.58 11.69 -3.36
N GLU A 101 5.71 12.56 -4.36
CA GLU A 101 4.92 13.77 -4.50
C GLU A 101 4.38 13.83 -5.93
N LEU A 102 3.09 14.10 -6.10
CA LEU A 102 2.45 14.33 -7.39
C LEU A 102 1.59 15.59 -7.33
N SER A 103 1.92 16.58 -8.14
CA SER A 103 1.17 17.82 -8.30
C SER A 103 0.55 17.92 -9.69
N PHE A 104 -0.72 18.35 -9.75
CA PHE A 104 -1.46 18.58 -10.99
C PHE A 104 -2.25 19.90 -10.96
N GLU A 105 -2.21 20.61 -12.08
CA GLU A 105 -2.89 21.90 -12.28
C GLU A 105 -3.64 21.86 -13.63
N LEU A 106 -4.96 22.03 -13.59
CA LEU A 106 -5.80 22.19 -14.77
C LEU A 106 -6.30 23.64 -14.86
N VAL A 107 -6.12 24.28 -16.02
CA VAL A 107 -6.47 25.69 -16.21
C VAL A 107 -7.94 25.95 -15.92
N GLY A 108 -8.22 26.82 -14.95
CA GLY A 108 -9.59 27.15 -14.52
C GLY A 108 -10.14 26.27 -13.38
N VAL A 109 -9.34 25.33 -12.87
CA VAL A 109 -9.62 24.53 -11.67
C VAL A 109 -8.53 24.82 -10.62
N GLN A 110 -8.79 24.49 -9.35
CA GLN A 110 -7.76 24.53 -8.31
C GLN A 110 -6.65 23.51 -8.63
N SER A 111 -5.40 23.86 -8.36
CA SER A 111 -4.31 22.88 -8.30
C SER A 111 -4.57 21.85 -7.20
N ALA A 112 -3.97 20.68 -7.32
CA ALA A 112 -3.98 19.68 -6.26
C ALA A 112 -2.66 18.91 -6.22
N SER A 113 -2.27 18.45 -5.04
CA SER A 113 -1.03 17.72 -4.81
C SER A 113 -1.21 16.58 -3.81
N PHE A 114 -0.70 15.40 -4.16
CA PHE A 114 -0.67 14.22 -3.30
C PHE A 114 0.76 14.00 -2.78
N THR A 115 0.91 13.83 -1.48
CA THR A 115 2.19 13.51 -0.83
C THR A 115 2.05 12.20 -0.05
N LEU A 116 2.98 11.27 -0.26
CA LEU A 116 3.03 9.99 0.45
C LEU A 116 3.18 10.21 1.97
N THR A 117 2.39 9.50 2.77
CA THR A 117 2.52 9.52 4.25
C THR A 117 3.07 8.22 4.82
N GLU A 118 2.92 7.09 4.12
CA GLU A 118 3.42 5.78 4.56
C GLU A 118 4.15 5.02 3.42
N PRO A 119 5.37 4.48 3.65
CA PRO A 119 6.09 3.70 2.65
C PRO A 119 5.28 2.49 2.17
N THR A 120 5.14 2.33 0.85
CA THR A 120 4.26 1.30 0.25
C THR A 120 5.04 0.29 -0.58
N VAL A 121 4.88 -1.00 -0.29
CA VAL A 121 5.59 -2.10 -0.99
C VAL A 121 4.88 -2.50 -2.28
N ILE A 122 5.56 -2.39 -3.42
CA ILE A 122 5.11 -2.83 -4.73
C ILE A 122 5.54 -4.29 -4.97
N ARG A 123 4.78 -5.25 -4.43
CA ARG A 123 5.13 -6.67 -4.57
C ARG A 123 4.90 -7.19 -5.99
N ARG A 124 5.96 -7.72 -6.60
CA ARG A 124 5.88 -8.54 -7.83
C ARG A 124 5.67 -10.01 -7.46
N ALA A 125 4.45 -10.53 -7.59
CA ALA A 125 4.13 -11.93 -7.34
C ALA A 125 4.13 -12.72 -8.66
N GLU A 126 5.23 -13.43 -8.95
CA GLU A 126 5.37 -14.42 -10.06
C GLU A 126 4.79 -14.01 -11.44
N GLY A 127 4.76 -12.72 -11.76
CA GLY A 127 4.29 -12.18 -13.06
C GLY A 127 2.95 -11.46 -13.03
N GLU A 128 2.25 -11.42 -11.89
CA GLU A 128 1.12 -10.52 -11.66
C GLU A 128 1.56 -9.30 -10.82
N THR A 129 1.25 -8.10 -11.32
CA THR A 129 1.33 -6.84 -10.57
C THR A 129 -0.04 -6.55 -9.96
N ASP A 130 -0.25 -7.06 -8.75
CA ASP A 130 -1.43 -6.75 -7.95
C ASP A 130 -1.57 -5.24 -7.72
N PRO A 131 -2.81 -4.70 -7.65
CA PRO A 131 -3.03 -3.32 -7.26
C PRO A 131 -2.62 -3.11 -5.79
N VAL A 132 -1.80 -2.09 -5.54
CA VAL A 132 -1.38 -1.65 -4.21
C VAL A 132 -2.13 -0.39 -3.80
N TYR A 133 -2.42 -0.26 -2.51
CA TYR A 133 -3.08 0.92 -1.95
C TYR A 133 -2.05 1.79 -1.24
N VAL A 134 -1.95 3.04 -1.66
CA VAL A 134 -0.97 4.02 -1.19
C VAL A 134 -1.68 5.04 -0.31
N ALA A 135 -1.24 5.20 0.93
CA ALA A 135 -1.72 6.23 1.84
C ALA A 135 -0.91 7.53 1.68
N GLY A 136 -1.61 8.65 1.64
CA GLY A 136 -0.99 9.98 1.54
C GLY A 136 -1.96 11.08 1.91
N ASP A 137 -1.45 12.30 1.95
CA ASP A 137 -2.24 13.51 2.11
C ASP A 137 -2.46 14.13 0.73
N LEU A 138 -3.72 14.34 0.34
CA LEU A 138 -4.08 15.11 -0.85
C LEU A 138 -4.40 16.55 -0.41
N THR A 139 -3.95 17.53 -1.17
CA THR A 139 -4.14 18.97 -0.93
C THR A 139 -4.79 19.59 -2.17
N VAL A 140 -5.65 20.60 -2.01
CA VAL A 140 -6.39 21.24 -3.12
C VAL A 140 -6.44 22.74 -2.92
N GLY A 141 -5.82 23.49 -3.84
CA GLY A 141 -5.55 24.91 -3.66
C GLY A 141 -4.80 25.16 -2.35
N ASP A 142 -5.11 26.27 -1.67
CA ASP A 142 -4.50 26.66 -0.40
C ASP A 142 -5.17 26.03 0.84
N ARG A 143 -5.77 24.84 0.71
CA ARG A 143 -6.49 24.17 1.82
C ARG A 143 -5.56 23.31 2.69
N GLU A 144 -6.05 22.98 3.88
CA GLU A 144 -5.42 21.98 4.74
C GLU A 144 -5.39 20.61 4.00
N PRO A 145 -4.28 19.86 4.09
CA PRO A 145 -4.20 18.52 3.53
C PRO A 145 -5.20 17.58 4.19
N TYR A 146 -5.69 16.60 3.44
CA TYR A 146 -6.64 15.60 3.91
C TYR A 146 -6.15 14.19 3.58
N PRO A 147 -6.31 13.22 4.50
CA PRO A 147 -5.84 11.87 4.30
C PRO A 147 -6.64 11.20 3.18
N ALA A 148 -5.92 10.51 2.31
CA ALA A 148 -6.46 9.89 1.13
C ALA A 148 -5.77 8.56 0.82
N THR A 149 -6.40 7.73 -0.01
CA THR A 149 -5.84 6.46 -0.45
C THR A 149 -5.96 6.34 -1.96
N VAL A 150 -4.83 6.18 -2.63
CA VAL A 150 -4.74 5.95 -4.08
C VAL A 150 -4.56 4.46 -4.33
N LYS A 151 -5.34 3.88 -5.24
CA LYS A 151 -5.09 2.53 -5.74
C LYS A 151 -4.16 2.63 -6.94
N LEU A 152 -2.92 2.16 -6.80
CA LEU A 152 -1.96 2.05 -7.91
C LEU A 152 -1.96 0.62 -8.46
N THR A 153 -2.16 0.48 -9.76
CA THR A 153 -1.97 -0.78 -10.50
C THR A 153 -0.71 -0.63 -11.37
N PRO A 154 0.42 -1.27 -11.03
CA PRO A 154 1.65 -1.12 -11.79
C PRO A 154 1.54 -1.78 -13.17
N THR A 155 1.87 -1.03 -14.22
CA THR A 155 1.90 -1.52 -15.61
C THR A 155 3.33 -1.68 -16.13
N VAL A 156 4.28 -0.88 -15.65
CA VAL A 156 5.73 -1.02 -15.90
C VAL A 156 6.48 -0.76 -14.59
N ILE A 157 7.44 -1.63 -14.27
CA ILE A 157 8.42 -1.43 -13.19
C ILE A 157 9.77 -1.94 -13.69
N ASP A 158 10.64 -1.02 -14.12
CA ASP A 158 12.01 -1.33 -14.49
C ASP A 158 13.01 -0.29 -13.96
N GLU A 159 14.27 -0.38 -14.39
CA GLU A 159 15.35 0.45 -13.86
C GLU A 159 15.33 1.89 -14.41
N ASP A 160 14.71 2.10 -15.57
CA ASP A 160 14.69 3.36 -16.31
C ASP A 160 13.30 4.04 -16.26
N ALA A 161 12.23 3.28 -16.04
CA ALA A 161 10.84 3.75 -16.08
C ALA A 161 9.92 3.06 -15.06
N LEU A 162 8.92 3.81 -14.60
CA LEU A 162 7.75 3.31 -13.88
C LEU A 162 6.48 3.75 -14.60
N GLU A 163 5.49 2.88 -14.71
CA GLU A 163 4.14 3.25 -15.12
C GLU A 163 3.10 2.67 -14.16
N PHE A 164 2.12 3.48 -13.79
CA PHE A 164 0.98 3.06 -12.99
C PHE A 164 -0.33 3.51 -13.62
N SER A 165 -1.36 2.68 -13.50
CA SER A 165 -2.75 3.13 -13.60
C SER A 165 -3.24 3.44 -12.19
N LEU A 166 -3.74 4.64 -11.95
CA LEU A 166 -4.22 5.11 -10.65
C LEU A 166 -5.74 5.16 -10.69
N ASP A 167 -6.39 4.63 -9.66
CA ASP A 167 -7.80 4.89 -9.35
C ASP A 167 -7.89 5.63 -8.01
N PHE A 168 -8.76 6.64 -7.94
CA PHE A 168 -8.89 7.48 -6.76
C PHE A 168 -10.33 7.94 -6.53
N GLU A 169 -10.79 7.85 -5.28
CA GLU A 169 -12.06 8.42 -4.82
C GLU A 169 -11.82 9.76 -4.11
N LEU A 170 -12.43 10.83 -4.60
CA LEU A 170 -12.40 12.15 -3.98
C LEU A 170 -13.38 12.19 -2.80
N PRO A 171 -12.93 12.50 -1.56
CA PRO A 171 -13.82 12.78 -0.44
C PRO A 171 -14.95 13.76 -0.82
N ALA A 172 -16.19 13.37 -0.55
CA ALA A 172 -17.39 14.11 -0.97
C ALA A 172 -17.50 15.54 -0.41
N ASP A 173 -16.76 15.83 0.66
CA ASP A 173 -16.73 17.13 1.34
C ASP A 173 -15.81 18.14 0.64
N LEU A 174 -15.08 17.73 -0.41
CA LEU A 174 -14.08 18.56 -1.05
C LEU A 174 -14.69 19.62 -1.97
N PRO A 175 -14.42 20.92 -1.72
CA PRO A 175 -14.95 22.00 -2.55
C PRO A 175 -14.12 22.18 -3.82
N PHE A 176 -14.11 21.15 -4.67
CA PHE A 176 -13.48 21.16 -5.98
C PHE A 176 -14.13 22.13 -6.97
N ALA A 177 -15.38 22.52 -6.72
CA ALA A 177 -16.09 23.39 -7.62
C ALA A 177 -17.04 24.33 -6.86
N GLU A 178 -16.77 25.64 -6.95
CA GLU A 178 -17.80 26.67 -6.82
C GLU A 178 -18.92 26.51 -7.88
N ASN A 179 -18.69 25.64 -8.88
CA ASN A 179 -19.61 25.29 -9.97
C ASN A 179 -20.19 23.85 -9.90
N GLY A 180 -19.91 23.06 -8.85
CA GLY A 180 -20.57 21.77 -8.56
C GLY A 180 -20.38 20.58 -9.53
N LEU A 181 -19.28 20.49 -10.31
CA LEU A 181 -19.17 19.55 -11.45
C LEU A 181 -17.89 18.69 -11.52
N VAL A 182 -17.24 18.42 -10.38
CA VAL A 182 -16.11 17.46 -10.30
C VAL A 182 -16.63 16.09 -9.86
N PRO A 183 -16.21 14.98 -10.50
CA PRO A 183 -16.64 13.63 -10.16
C PRO A 183 -16.19 13.20 -8.77
N SER A 184 -16.82 12.17 -8.20
CA SER A 184 -16.38 11.52 -6.96
C SER A 184 -15.24 10.52 -7.16
N GLU A 185 -14.95 10.12 -8.40
CA GLU A 185 -13.96 9.10 -8.75
C GLU A 185 -13.23 9.52 -10.03
N PHE A 186 -11.93 9.23 -10.12
CA PHE A 186 -11.16 9.37 -11.35
C PHE A 186 -10.13 8.27 -11.52
N SER A 187 -9.93 7.87 -12.78
CA SER A 187 -8.84 6.98 -13.20
C SER A 187 -7.87 7.71 -14.11
N ALA A 188 -6.58 7.50 -13.88
CA ALA A 188 -5.49 8.10 -14.64
C ALA A 188 -4.38 7.08 -14.94
N ARG A 189 -3.51 7.41 -15.89
CA ARG A 189 -2.21 6.78 -16.08
C ARG A 189 -1.12 7.80 -15.79
N ILE A 190 -0.06 7.36 -15.12
CA ILE A 190 1.16 8.14 -14.91
C ILE A 190 2.35 7.34 -15.44
N ALA A 191 3.25 8.02 -16.13
CA ALA A 191 4.56 7.48 -16.47
C ALA A 191 5.63 8.34 -15.80
N LEU A 192 6.65 7.68 -15.27
CA LEU A 192 7.81 8.29 -14.63
C LEU A 192 9.09 7.73 -15.24
N THR A 193 10.12 8.56 -15.32
CA THR A 193 11.44 8.22 -15.88
C THR A 193 12.52 8.45 -14.84
N ALA A 194 13.49 7.54 -14.74
CA ALA A 194 14.59 7.65 -13.81
C ALA A 194 15.41 8.94 -14.04
N GLU A 195 15.80 9.60 -12.94
CA GLU A 195 16.75 10.72 -12.98
C GLU A 195 18.18 10.17 -13.22
N LEU A 196 18.96 10.83 -14.09
CA LEU A 196 20.26 10.36 -14.62
C LEU A 196 21.49 10.94 -13.90
#